data_AF-A0AAE3VUK1-F1
#
_entry.id   AF-A0AAE3VUK1-F1
#
_cell.length_a   1.000
_cell.length_b   1.000
_cell.length_c   1.000
_cell.angle_alpha   90.00
_cell.angle_beta   90.00
_cell.angle_gamma   90.00
#
_symmetry.space_group_name_H-M   'P 1'
#
loop_
_entity.id
_entity.type
_entity.pdbx_description
1 polymer ?
#
loop_
_entity_poly.entity_id
_entity_poly.type
_entity_poly.pdbx_seq_one_letter_code
_entity_poly.pdbx_strand_id
1 'polypeptide(L)'
;MTDQSPSPDRPRPASVTGPGGVSVVPVSHRGRPVGAFVVTGDGARFVPVLDTGRLVLAVTAVAVAGAAAAAATRRPPGPAIRTVSMGPGGWISLRGLPAPAPRTASADRPWWARLLYARRLVVER
;
A
#
# COMPACT_ATOMS: atom_id res chain seq x y z
N MET A 1 -33.99 -42.70 -6.39
CA MET A 1 -32.83 -43.50 -5.95
C MET A 1 -31.67 -43.06 -6.81
N THR A 2 -31.02 -41.96 -6.42
CA THR A 2 -29.95 -41.33 -7.21
C THR A 2 -28.63 -41.66 -6.52
N ASP A 3 -27.88 -42.51 -7.19
CA ASP A 3 -26.53 -42.93 -6.84
C ASP A 3 -25.61 -41.70 -6.85
N GLN A 4 -25.13 -41.31 -5.68
CA GLN A 4 -24.21 -40.19 -5.49
C GLN A 4 -22.81 -40.79 -5.37
N SER A 5 -22.18 -41.07 -6.51
CA SER A 5 -20.80 -41.56 -6.53
C SER A 5 -19.86 -40.54 -5.89
N PRO A 6 -18.93 -40.96 -5.00
CA PRO A 6 -17.96 -40.06 -4.38
C PRO A 6 -17.00 -39.51 -5.43
N SER A 7 -16.95 -38.18 -5.51
CA SER A 7 -16.00 -37.42 -6.33
C SER A 7 -14.56 -37.83 -6.00
N PRO A 8 -13.66 -38.03 -6.98
CA PRO A 8 -12.32 -38.53 -6.74
C PRO A 8 -11.56 -37.58 -5.80
N ASP A 9 -11.14 -38.14 -4.67
CA ASP A 9 -10.35 -37.50 -3.63
C ASP A 9 -9.20 -36.71 -4.25
N ARG A 10 -9.23 -35.39 -4.02
CA ARG A 10 -8.01 -34.58 -4.14
C ARG A 10 -7.01 -35.19 -3.14
N PRO A 11 -5.77 -35.54 -3.54
CA PRO A 11 -4.83 -36.15 -2.64
C PRO A 11 -4.66 -35.24 -1.41
N ARG A 12 -5.10 -35.72 -0.25
CA ARG A 12 -4.82 -35.08 1.03
C ARG A 12 -3.29 -35.03 1.13
N PRO A 13 -2.68 -33.86 1.36
CA PRO A 13 -1.24 -33.81 1.49
C PRO A 13 -0.87 -34.69 2.69
N ALA A 14 -0.09 -35.73 2.43
CA ALA A 14 0.26 -36.73 3.44
C ALA A 14 1.23 -36.12 4.44
N SER A 15 1.03 -36.44 5.72
CA SER A 15 2.03 -36.13 6.75
C SER A 15 3.31 -36.91 6.47
N VAL A 16 4.46 -36.23 6.53
CA VAL A 16 5.77 -36.85 6.30
C VAL A 16 6.53 -36.85 7.62
N THR A 17 6.91 -38.03 8.09
CA THR A 17 7.78 -38.19 9.26
C THR A 17 9.22 -38.37 8.77
N GLY A 18 10.09 -37.47 9.22
CA GLY A 18 11.52 -37.49 8.92
C GLY A 18 12.36 -38.13 10.03
N PRO A 19 13.67 -38.29 9.79
CA PRO A 19 14.61 -38.74 10.81
C PRO A 19 14.63 -37.79 12.01
N GLY A 20 14.83 -38.33 13.21
CA GLY A 20 14.93 -37.53 14.45
C GLY A 20 13.59 -37.18 15.11
N GLY A 21 12.50 -37.88 14.76
CA GLY A 21 11.19 -37.67 15.39
C GLY A 21 10.49 -36.38 14.93
N VAL A 22 10.96 -35.78 13.83
CA VAL A 22 10.33 -34.60 13.22
C VAL A 22 9.20 -35.05 12.30
N SER A 23 7.99 -34.57 12.52
CA SER A 23 6.83 -34.83 11.68
C SER A 23 6.32 -33.53 11.05
N VAL A 24 6.08 -33.55 9.74
CA VAL A 24 5.53 -32.42 8.99
C VAL A 24 4.08 -32.73 8.65
N VAL A 25 3.16 -31.93 9.21
CA VAL A 25 1.72 -32.05 9.00
C VAL A 25 1.24 -30.88 8.14
N PRO A 26 0.97 -31.09 6.84
CA PRO A 26 0.54 -30.04 5.94
C PRO A 26 -0.86 -29.53 6.28
N VAL A 27 -1.05 -28.22 6.22
CA VAL A 27 -2.32 -27.53 6.50
C VAL A 27 -2.81 -26.88 5.20
N SER A 28 -4.03 -27.22 4.80
CA SER A 28 -4.68 -26.65 3.63
C SER A 28 -6.02 -26.00 3.98
N HIS A 29 -6.33 -24.89 3.32
CA HIS A 29 -7.62 -24.22 3.41
C HIS A 29 -8.24 -24.15 2.01
N ARG A 30 -9.45 -24.70 1.85
CA ARG A 30 -10.15 -24.78 0.55
C ARG A 30 -9.30 -25.41 -0.56
N GLY A 31 -8.54 -26.44 -0.20
CA GLY A 31 -7.65 -27.15 -1.13
C GLY A 31 -6.40 -26.37 -1.56
N ARG A 32 -6.09 -25.24 -0.92
CA ARG A 32 -4.82 -24.51 -1.10
C ARG A 32 -3.91 -24.74 0.10
N PRO A 33 -2.62 -25.04 -0.09
CA PRO A 33 -1.67 -25.15 1.01
C PRO A 33 -1.50 -23.78 1.67
N VAL A 34 -1.65 -23.72 2.99
CA VAL A 34 -1.48 -22.50 3.80
C VAL A 34 -0.20 -22.58 4.62
N GLY A 35 0.23 -23.79 4.98
CA GLY A 35 1.41 -24.00 5.82
C GLY A 35 1.59 -25.47 6.15
N ALA A 36 2.47 -25.73 7.10
CA ALA A 36 2.60 -27.02 7.76
C ALA A 36 2.92 -26.82 9.23
N PHE A 37 2.46 -27.74 10.08
CA PHE A 37 3.02 -27.88 11.42
C PHE A 37 4.25 -28.77 11.36
N VAL A 38 5.36 -28.27 11.88
CA VAL A 38 6.56 -29.06 12.17
C VAL A 38 6.46 -29.47 13.63
N VAL A 39 6.23 -30.75 13.87
CA VAL A 39 6.13 -31.36 15.19
C VAL A 39 7.46 -32.03 15.51
N THR A 40 8.05 -31.69 16.64
CA THR A 40 9.24 -32.33 17.22
C THR A 40 8.87 -32.89 18.59
N GLY A 41 9.81 -33.60 19.24
CA GLY A 41 9.61 -34.07 20.62
C GLY A 41 9.31 -32.94 21.63
N ASP A 42 9.75 -31.72 21.34
CA ASP A 42 9.63 -30.56 22.23
C ASP A 42 8.37 -29.72 21.96
N GLY A 43 7.62 -29.99 20.88
CA GLY A 43 6.39 -29.28 20.57
C GLY A 43 6.09 -29.15 19.06
N ALA A 44 5.13 -28.29 18.73
CA ALA A 44 4.70 -28.06 17.36
C ALA A 44 4.84 -26.58 16.97
N ARG A 45 5.42 -26.31 15.79
CA ARG A 45 5.56 -24.96 15.23
C ARG A 45 4.87 -24.88 13.86
N PHE A 46 4.06 -23.84 13.66
CA PHE A 46 3.48 -23.55 12.35
C PHE A 46 4.50 -22.85 11.44
N VAL A 47 4.64 -23.35 10.21
CA VAL A 47 5.46 -22.78 9.14
C VAL A 47 4.53 -22.42 7.98
N PRO A 48 4.30 -21.12 7.70
CA PRO A 48 3.42 -20.71 6.60
C PRO A 48 4.07 -20.99 5.24
N VAL A 49 3.26 -21.30 4.23
CA VAL A 49 3.69 -21.28 2.83
C VAL A 49 3.68 -19.83 2.37
N LEU A 50 4.87 -19.28 2.13
CA LEU A 50 5.04 -17.96 1.53
C LEU A 50 5.28 -18.11 0.02
N ASP A 51 4.41 -17.53 -0.79
CA ASP A 51 4.69 -17.32 -2.21
C ASP A 51 5.63 -16.11 -2.33
N THR A 52 6.93 -16.39 -2.41
CA THR A 52 7.99 -15.37 -2.49
C THR A 52 7.83 -14.50 -3.73
N GLY A 53 7.36 -15.07 -4.86
CA GLY A 53 7.07 -14.33 -6.07
C GLY A 53 5.96 -13.31 -5.86
N ARG A 54 4.85 -13.72 -5.22
CA ARG A 54 3.77 -12.78 -4.85
C ARG A 54 4.21 -11.73 -3.84
N LEU A 55 5.04 -12.10 -2.86
CA LEU A 55 5.53 -11.13 -1.88
C LEU A 55 6.42 -10.08 -2.56
N VAL A 56 7.39 -10.51 -3.38
CA VAL A 56 8.26 -9.60 -4.13
C VAL A 56 7.42 -8.70 -5.03
N LEU A 57 6.47 -9.27 -5.79
CA LEU A 57 5.57 -8.49 -6.63
C LEU A 57 4.78 -7.44 -5.83
N ALA A 58 4.23 -7.82 -4.68
CA ALA A 58 3.48 -6.91 -3.81
C ALA A 58 4.37 -5.78 -3.26
N VAL A 59 5.56 -6.11 -2.77
CA VAL A 59 6.53 -5.13 -2.27
C VAL A 59 6.96 -4.18 -3.40
N THR A 60 7.26 -4.70 -4.59
CA THR A 60 7.61 -3.88 -5.76
C THR A 60 6.46 -2.96 -6.15
N ALA A 61 5.21 -3.46 -6.19
CA ALA A 61 4.05 -2.64 -6.52
C ALA A 61 3.86 -1.48 -5.52
N VAL A 62 4.02 -1.74 -4.22
CA VAL A 62 3.95 -0.70 -3.18
C VAL A 62 5.08 0.32 -3.35
N ALA A 63 6.31 -0.13 -3.60
CA ALA A 63 7.45 0.76 -3.82
C ALA A 63 7.25 1.66 -5.04
N VAL A 64 6.78 1.10 -6.16
CA VAL A 64 6.50 1.86 -7.41
C VAL A 64 5.38 2.88 -7.17
N ALA A 65 4.30 2.48 -6.51
CA ALA A 65 3.20 3.39 -6.17
C ALA A 65 3.68 4.54 -5.26
N GLY A 66 4.51 4.23 -4.25
CA GLY A 66 5.11 5.22 -3.36
C GLY A 66 6.03 6.20 -4.11
N ALA A 67 6.88 5.69 -5.02
CA ALA A 67 7.74 6.52 -5.84
C ALA A 67 6.95 7.44 -6.77
N ALA A 68 5.89 6.93 -7.41
CA ALA A 68 5.00 7.71 -8.25
C ALA A 68 4.27 8.81 -7.47
N ALA A 69 3.77 8.49 -6.27
CA ALA A 69 3.15 9.47 -5.38
C ALA A 69 4.14 10.55 -4.94
N ALA A 70 5.37 10.17 -4.58
CA ALA A 70 6.42 11.12 -4.24
C ALA A 70 6.80 12.01 -5.42
N ALA A 71 6.91 11.46 -6.64
CA ALA A 71 7.17 12.23 -7.85
C ALA A 71 6.03 13.21 -8.17
N ALA A 72 4.78 12.78 -8.05
CA ALA A 72 3.61 13.61 -8.30
C ALA A 72 3.43 14.75 -7.27
N THR A 73 3.93 14.55 -6.04
CA THR A 73 3.85 15.54 -4.95
C THR A 73 5.10 16.39 -4.79
N ARG A 74 6.20 16.05 -5.48
CA ARG A 74 7.40 16.88 -5.52
C ARG A 74 7.05 18.22 -6.15
N ARG A 75 6.97 19.24 -5.31
CA ARG A 75 6.94 20.63 -5.79
C ARG A 75 8.32 20.93 -6.39
N PRO A 76 8.39 21.50 -7.61
CA PRO A 76 9.67 21.94 -8.13
C PRO A 76 10.33 22.91 -7.13
N PRO A 77 11.67 22.89 -6.97
CA PRO A 77 12.35 23.89 -6.16
C PRO A 77 11.88 25.26 -6.65
N GLY A 78 11.14 25.96 -5.78
CA GLY A 78 10.59 27.27 -6.12
C GLY A 78 11.73 28.25 -6.35
N PRO A 79 11.57 29.25 -7.24
CA PRO A 79 12.54 30.32 -7.35
C PRO A 79 12.72 30.98 -5.98
N ALA A 80 13.97 31.09 -5.53
CA ALA A 80 14.29 31.70 -4.25
C ALA A 80 13.83 33.15 -4.22
N ILE A 81 13.26 33.58 -3.08
CA ILE A 81 12.88 34.98 -2.85
C ILE A 81 14.15 35.81 -2.97
N ARG A 82 14.22 36.68 -3.97
CA ARG A 82 15.43 37.44 -4.28
C ARG A 82 15.59 38.63 -3.34
N THR A 83 14.48 39.31 -3.02
CA THR A 83 14.49 40.47 -2.12
C THR A 83 13.16 40.63 -1.38
N VAL A 84 13.26 40.98 -0.10
CA VAL A 84 12.14 41.33 0.78
C VAL A 84 12.30 42.80 1.14
N SER A 85 11.28 43.63 0.90
CA SER A 85 11.28 45.04 1.31
C SER A 85 10.01 45.38 2.09
N MET A 86 10.16 46.12 3.19
CA MET A 86 9.04 46.62 3.98
C MET A 86 8.69 48.06 3.53
N GLY A 87 7.42 48.30 3.23
CA GLY A 87 6.92 49.63 2.88
C GLY A 87 6.58 50.47 4.12
N PRO A 88 6.55 51.82 4.00
CA PRO A 88 6.03 52.69 5.05
C PRO A 88 4.55 52.32 5.31
N GLY A 89 4.25 51.82 6.51
CA GLY A 89 2.94 51.23 6.84
C GLY A 89 2.94 49.72 7.08
N GLY A 90 4.11 49.06 7.03
CA GLY A 90 4.28 47.67 7.51
C GLY A 90 4.00 46.56 6.49
N TRP A 91 3.68 46.90 5.25
CA TRP A 91 3.47 45.91 4.18
C TRP A 91 4.79 45.28 3.75
N ILE A 92 4.78 43.97 3.48
CA ILE A 92 5.94 43.22 3.00
C ILE A 92 5.79 42.99 1.49
N SER A 93 6.72 43.53 0.70
CA SER A 93 6.84 43.24 -0.73
C SER A 93 7.90 42.16 -0.97
N LEU A 94 7.53 41.11 -1.70
CA LEU A 94 8.43 40.04 -2.13
C LEU A 94 8.71 40.20 -3.63
N ARG A 95 9.97 40.41 -4.03
CA ARG A 95 10.38 40.43 -5.44
C ARG A 95 11.13 39.15 -5.83
N GLY A 96 10.92 38.71 -7.07
CA GLY A 96 11.54 37.52 -7.64
C GLY A 96 10.69 36.25 -7.54
N LEU A 97 9.49 36.32 -6.96
CA LEU A 97 8.52 35.25 -7.00
C LEU A 97 7.60 35.42 -8.23
N PRO A 98 7.36 34.37 -9.04
CA PRO A 98 6.29 34.40 -10.02
C PRO A 98 4.97 34.62 -9.27
N ALA A 99 4.11 35.49 -9.82
CA ALA A 99 2.77 35.69 -9.28
C ALA A 99 2.06 34.33 -9.20
N PRO A 100 1.41 33.99 -8.06
CA PRO A 100 0.66 32.75 -7.97
C PRO A 100 -0.33 32.71 -9.13
N ALA A 101 -0.24 31.68 -9.97
CA ALA A 101 -1.23 31.50 -11.03
C ALA A 101 -2.61 31.49 -10.37
N PRO A 102 -3.52 32.42 -10.73
CA PRO A 102 -4.85 32.43 -10.17
C PRO A 102 -5.47 31.08 -10.53
N ARG A 103 -5.73 30.25 -9.51
CA ARG A 103 -6.49 29.01 -9.73
C ARG A 103 -7.85 29.47 -10.21
N THR A 104 -8.09 29.36 -11.52
CA THR A 104 -9.39 29.61 -12.10
C THR A 104 -10.40 28.78 -11.33
N ALA A 105 -11.54 29.37 -10.96
CA ALA A 105 -12.59 28.67 -10.20
C ALA A 105 -13.10 27.39 -10.90
N SER A 106 -12.74 27.18 -12.17
CA SER A 106 -12.97 25.98 -12.98
C SER A 106 -11.88 24.89 -12.87
N ALA A 107 -10.87 25.02 -12.01
CA ALA A 107 -9.99 23.89 -11.70
C ALA A 107 -10.82 22.86 -10.93
N ASP A 108 -11.23 21.81 -11.63
CA ASP A 108 -12.08 20.75 -11.12
C ASP A 108 -11.61 20.27 -9.75
N ARG A 109 -12.53 20.08 -8.80
CA ARG A 109 -12.16 19.72 -7.42
C ARG A 109 -11.33 18.44 -7.47
N PRO A 110 -10.13 18.42 -6.88
CA PRO A 110 -9.38 17.19 -6.83
C PRO A 110 -10.19 16.16 -6.03
N TRP A 111 -10.25 14.93 -6.52
CA TRP A 111 -11.12 13.88 -6.00
C TRP A 111 -10.93 13.64 -4.49
N TRP A 112 -9.70 13.81 -3.98
CA TRP A 112 -9.41 13.72 -2.55
C TRP A 112 -10.12 14.81 -1.73
N ALA A 113 -10.35 16.01 -2.28
CA ALA A 113 -11.08 17.08 -1.60
C ALA A 113 -12.58 16.77 -1.49
N ARG A 114 -13.12 15.96 -2.41
CA ARG A 114 -14.48 15.40 -2.31
C ARG A 114 -14.53 14.32 -1.22
N LEU A 115 -13.54 13.42 -1.18
CA LEU A 115 -13.41 12.40 -0.14
C LEU A 115 -13.25 12.96 1.27
N LEU A 116 -12.45 14.02 1.42
CA LEU A 116 -12.18 14.66 2.71
C LEU A 116 -13.26 15.69 3.10
N TYR A 117 -14.34 15.85 2.31
CA TYR A 117 -15.37 16.87 2.55
C TYR A 117 -14.81 18.28 2.79
N ALA A 118 -13.69 18.61 2.15
CA ALA A 118 -13.05 19.90 2.36
C ALA A 118 -13.96 21.04 1.87
N ARG A 119 -14.38 21.92 2.79
CA ARG A 119 -15.16 23.11 2.45
C ARG A 119 -14.23 24.20 1.91
N ARG A 120 -14.72 24.95 0.91
CA ARG A 120 -13.98 26.06 0.32
C ARG A 120 -13.96 27.20 1.35
N LEU A 121 -12.79 27.75 1.64
CA LEU A 121 -12.68 29.04 2.30
C LEU A 121 -13.12 30.10 1.29
N VAL A 122 -14.31 30.66 1.48
CA VAL A 122 -14.77 31.82 0.72
C VAL A 122 -14.11 33.02 1.38
N VAL A 123 -13.24 33.71 0.65
CA VAL A 123 -12.71 35.00 1.10
C VAL A 123 -13.84 36.00 0.96
N GLU A 124 -14.42 36.40 2.08
CA GLU A 124 -15.38 37.50 2.17
C GLU A 124 -14.63 38.80 1.84
N ARG A 125 -15.22 39.62 0.98
CA ARG A 125 -14.57 40.75 0.33
C ARG A 125 -15.02 42.06 0.95
#